data_AF-A0A7V4TKL6-F1
#
_entry.id   AF-A0A7V4TKL6-F1
#
_cell.length_a   1.000
_cell.length_b   1.000
_cell.length_c   1.000
_cell.angle_alpha   90.00
_cell.angle_beta   90.00
_cell.angle_gamma   90.00
#
_symmetry.space_group_name_H-M   'P 1'
#
loop_
_entity.id
_entity.type
_entity.pdbx_description
1 polymer ?
#
loop_
_entity_poly.entity_id
_entity_poly.type
_entity_poly.pdbx_seq_one_letter_code
_entity_poly.pdbx_strand_id
1 'polypeptide(L)' 'MTVYSNITLSLKKSQEKYPFKRAIVYPAGRDKKGRVLYSQMTFTQLERQSDKLAFGLERIGIIRGTRT' A
#
# COMPACT_ATOMS: atom_id res chain seq x y z
N MET A 1 -27.05 13.59 10.26
CA MET A 1 -25.82 13.95 9.52
C MET A 1 -25.15 12.66 9.08
N THR A 2 -24.89 12.49 7.78
CA THR A 2 -24.16 11.32 7.27
C THR A 2 -22.66 11.60 7.37
N VAL A 3 -21.90 10.75 8.08
CA VAL A 3 -20.44 10.88 8.21
C VAL A 3 -19.79 10.05 7.12
N TYR A 4 -19.03 10.70 6.24
CA TYR A 4 -18.22 10.01 5.23
C TYR A 4 -16.85 9.68 5.82
N SER A 5 -16.45 8.40 5.72
CA SER A 5 -15.10 7.95 6.13
C SER A 5 -14.31 7.53 4.90
N ASN A 6 -13.11 8.10 4.74
CA ASN A 6 -12.16 7.64 3.74
C ASN A 6 -11.28 6.53 4.36
N ILE A 7 -11.34 5.34 3.77
CA ILE A 7 -10.59 4.17 4.24
C ILE A 7 -9.07 4.38 4.23
N THR A 8 -8.54 5.22 3.32
CA THR A 8 -7.08 5.42 3.18
C THR A 8 -6.46 6.16 4.37
N LEU A 9 -7.27 6.93 5.11
CA LEU A 9 -6.82 7.67 6.29
C LEU A 9 -6.24 6.76 7.39
N SER A 10 -6.65 5.49 7.42
CA SER A 10 -6.12 4.51 8.37
C SER A 10 -4.62 4.22 8.15
N LEU A 11 -4.19 4.15 6.89
CA LEU A 11 -2.79 3.93 6.53
C LEU A 11 -1.94 5.13 6.90
N LYS A 12 -2.42 6.35 6.60
CA LYS A 12 -1.73 7.59 6.95
C LYS A 12 -1.49 7.73 8.46
N LYS A 13 -2.53 7.50 9.26
CA LYS A 13 -2.44 7.51 10.73
C LYS A 13 -1.43 6.48 11.25
N SER A 14 -1.37 5.30 10.63
CA SER A 14 -0.42 4.25 11.01
C SER A 14 1.01 4.62 10.62
N GLN A 15 1.21 5.26 9.47
CA GLN A 15 2.50 5.78 9.01
C GLN A 15 3.05 6.89 9.91
N GLU A 16 2.19 7.80 10.38
CA GLU A 16 2.58 8.85 11.33
C GLU A 16 2.95 8.28 12.70
N LYS A 17 2.13 7.33 13.19
CA LYS A 17 2.33 6.75 14.53
C LYS A 17 3.48 5.74 14.58
N TYR A 18 3.71 4.99 13.50
CA TYR A 18 4.67 3.87 13.44
C TYR A 18 5.45 3.82 12.12
N PRO A 19 6.20 4.87 11.74
CA PRO A 19 6.76 5.02 10.40
C PRO A 19 7.68 3.88 9.94
N PHE A 20 8.43 3.30 10.87
CA PHE A 20 9.41 2.24 10.61
C PHE A 20 8.91 0.85 11.02
N LYS A 21 7.71 0.74 11.59
CA LYS A 21 7.14 -0.56 11.93
C LYS A 21 6.76 -1.29 10.64
N ARG A 22 7.03 -2.59 10.63
CA ARG A 22 6.67 -3.48 9.52
C ARG A 22 5.16 -3.49 9.33
N ALA A 23 4.72 -3.08 8.14
CA ALA A 23 3.32 -3.01 7.75
C ALA A 23 2.86 -4.30 7.06
N ILE A 24 3.68 -4.81 6.15
CA ILE A 24 3.38 -6.03 5.38
C ILE A 24 4.59 -6.94 5.25
N VAL A 25 4.32 -8.22 5.06
CA VAL A 25 5.29 -9.26 4.69
C VAL A 25 4.69 -10.05 3.53
N TYR A 26 5.45 -10.26 2.46
CA TYR A 26 4.95 -10.94 1.26
C TYR A 26 6.06 -11.76 0.58
N PRO A 27 5.71 -12.81 -0.18
CA PRO A 27 6.68 -13.57 -0.95
C PRO A 27 7.17 -12.74 -2.15
N ALA A 28 8.47 -12.44 -2.21
CA ALA A 28 9.08 -11.70 -3.30
C ALA A 28 9.71 -12.61 -4.38
N GLY A 29 9.81 -13.91 -4.11
CA GLY A 29 10.33 -14.87 -5.07
C GLY A 29 10.66 -16.21 -4.43
N ARG A 30 11.49 -16.99 -5.12
CA ARG A 30 12.03 -18.25 -4.64
C ARG A 30 13.53 -18.31 -4.91
N ASP A 31 14.27 -19.01 -4.07
CA ASP A 31 15.68 -19.29 -4.31
C ASP A 31 15.87 -20.48 -5.28
N LYS A 32 17.14 -20.79 -5.60
CA LYS A 32 17.51 -21.90 -6.48
C LYS A 32 17.05 -23.28 -5.99
N LYS A 33 16.71 -23.41 -4.70
CA LYS A 33 16.21 -24.64 -4.08
C LYS A 33 14.69 -24.63 -3.92
N GLY A 34 13.99 -23.65 -4.51
CA GLY A 34 12.54 -23.52 -4.47
C GLY A 34 11.98 -22.96 -3.16
N ARG A 35 12.82 -22.49 -2.22
CA ARG A 35 12.37 -21.92 -0.94
C ARG A 35 11.85 -20.51 -1.16
N VAL A 36 10.75 -20.16 -0.51
CA VAL A 36 10.13 -18.82 -0.62
C VAL A 36 11.01 -17.76 0.03
N LEU A 37 11.29 -16.70 -0.71
CA LEU A 37 12.00 -15.52 -0.22
C LEU A 37 10.96 -14.46 0.16
N TYR A 38 10.88 -14.13 1.45
CA TYR A 38 9.98 -13.11 1.95
C TYR A 38 10.65 -11.74 1.95
N SER A 39 9.90 -10.73 1.52
CA SER A 39 10.22 -9.32 1.68
C SER A 39 9.20 -8.66 2.59
N GLN A 40 9.50 -7.43 3.00
CA GLN A 40 8.66 -6.66 3.89
C GLN A 40 8.74 -5.18 3.56
N MET A 41 7.69 -4.44 3.94
CA MET A 41 7.68 -2.98 3.86
C MET A 41 7.26 -2.38 5.20
N THR A 42 7.87 -1.25 5.54
CA THR A 42 7.41 -0.40 6.65
C THR A 42 6.15 0.38 6.25
N PHE A 43 5.44 0.97 7.23
CA PHE A 43 4.29 1.83 6.94
C PHE A 43 4.65 3.01 6.03
N THR A 44 5.82 3.64 6.23
CA THR A 44 6.28 4.73 5.35
C THR A 44 6.53 4.26 3.92
N GLN A 45 7.09 3.06 3.74
CA GLN A 45 7.34 2.52 2.40
C GLN A 45 6.02 2.15 1.70
N LEU A 46 5.07 1.56 2.44
CA LEU A 46 3.77 1.18 1.91
C LEU A 46 2.94 2.41 1.48
N GLU A 47 2.93 3.47 2.29
CA GLU A 47 2.25 4.73 1.95
C GLU A 47 2.79 5.31 0.64
N ARG A 48 4.11 5.46 0.53
CA ARG A 48 4.76 5.99 -0.68
C ARG A 48 4.49 5.13 -1.92
N GLN A 49 4.47 3.80 -1.77
CA GLN A 49 4.14 2.90 -2.88
C GLN A 49 2.67 3.01 -3.28
N SER A 50 1.76 3.17 -2.30
CA SER A 50 0.33 3.36 -2.55
C SER A 50 0.07 4.67 -3.30
N ASP A 51 0.71 5.77 -2.91
CA ASP A 51 0.60 7.06 -3.61
C ASP A 51 1.09 6.96 -5.07
N LYS A 52 2.24 6.30 -5.30
CA LYS A 52 2.76 6.09 -6.66
C LYS A 52 1.78 5.30 -7.52
N LEU A 53 1.16 4.25 -6.95
CA LEU A 53 0.13 3.48 -7.65
C LEU A 53 -1.09 4.34 -7.95
N ALA A 54 -1.58 5.14 -7.00
CA ALA A 54 -2.71 6.04 -7.21
C ALA A 54 -2.46 7.03 -8.36
N PHE A 55 -1.30 7.69 -8.39
CA PHE A 55 -0.92 8.57 -9.50
C PHE A 55 -0.82 7.82 -10.84
N GLY A 56 -0.33 6.58 -10.84
CA GLY A 56 -0.27 5.75 -12.03
C GLY A 56 -1.66 5.39 -12.57
N LEU A 57 -2.58 5.00 -11.67
CA LEU A 57 -3.96 4.68 -12.00
C LEU A 57 -4.71 5.90 -12.57
N GLU A 58 -4.56 7.05 -11.93
CA GLU A 58 -5.15 8.30 -12.41
C GLU A 58 -4.63 8.65 -13.82
N ARG A 59 -3.32 8.51 -14.06
CA ARG A 59 -2.71 8.77 -15.36
C ARG A 59 -3.25 7.89 -16.49
N ILE A 60 -3.67 6.66 -16.18
CA ILE A 60 -4.27 5.75 -17.16
C ILE A 60 -5.81 5.89 -17.24
N GLY A 61 -6.39 6.91 -16.60
CA GLY A 61 -7.81 7.22 -16.69
C GLY A 61 -8.69 6.53 -15.64
N ILE A 62 -8.11 5.85 -14.65
CA ILE A 62 -8.87 5.30 -13.51
C ILE A 62 -9.02 6.40 -12.46
N ILE A 63 -10.23 6.96 -12.40
CA ILE A 63 -10.56 8.11 -11.55
C ILE A 63 -11.73 7.76 -10.61
N ARG A 64 -12.15 8.74 -9.79
CA ARG A 64 -13.30 8.59 -8.90
C ARG A 64 -14.55 8.17 -9.69
N GLY A 65 -15.15 7.05 -9.28
CA GLY A 65 -16.36 6.52 -9.91
C GLY A 65 -16.12 5.54 -11.06
N THR A 66 -14.87 5.36 -11.50
CA THR A 66 -14.51 4.32 -12.47
C THR A 66 -14.77 2.93 -11.87
N ARG A 67 -15.45 2.07 -12.63
CA ARG A 67 -15.66 0.64 -12.31
C ARG A 67 -14.89 -0.17 -13.35
N THR A 68 -14.03 -1.06 -12.89
CA THR A 68 -13.22 -1.98 -13.71
C THR A 68 -13.77 -3.39 -13.61
#